data_AF-A0AAQ4CUP2-F1
#
_entry.id   AF-A0AAQ4CUP2-F1
#
_cell.length_a   1.000
_cell.length_b   1.000
_cell.length_c   1.000
_cell.angle_alpha   90.00
_cell.angle_beta   90.00
_cell.angle_gamma   90.00
#
_symmetry.space_group_name_H-M   'P 1'
#
loop_
_entity.id
_entity.type
_entity.pdbx_description
1 polymer ?
#
loop_
_entity_poly.entity_id
_entity_poly.type
_entity_poly.pdbx_seq_one_letter_code
_entity_poly.pdbx_strand_id
1 'polypeptide(L)'
;MPSVSVWINPKIYKYLEELAKFFNKKPNRLIKEIIEDKVLIEGIENYYAVVRELYKWYYYEGNNLSNEGFIRRILKKRNIESILNIISFHDDIKSILKTLGILMLIVSLKSYAGLPEENFATLKLIKYDLIEDVKHVKVYSLPLLYSKTLWIRCIEKIRELSMSKSKNWESLAFTAGLHAVTILGQETPEEIYVKYKLNEFEREWNDLIKQMIKIVNKEEKLIPKCALCRNIVSGEKCTCGNTEIFYDDINL
;
A
#
# COMPACT_ATOMS: atom_id res chain seq x y z
N MET A 1 -4.00 -6.69 -39.89
CA MET A 1 -3.14 -5.89 -39.00
C MET A 1 -1.71 -6.37 -39.18
N PRO A 2 -0.71 -5.49 -39.35
CA PRO A 2 0.69 -5.90 -39.39
C PRO A 2 1.08 -6.54 -38.05
N SER A 3 1.79 -7.66 -38.11
CA SER A 3 2.38 -8.33 -36.95
C SER A 3 3.80 -7.82 -36.72
N VAL A 4 4.13 -7.48 -35.46
CA VAL A 4 5.47 -7.05 -35.06
C VAL A 4 6.07 -8.14 -34.17
N SER A 5 7.28 -8.58 -34.50
CA SER A 5 8.07 -9.48 -33.65
C SER A 5 8.87 -8.62 -32.66
N VAL A 6 8.57 -8.76 -31.37
CA VAL A 6 9.29 -8.06 -30.30
C VAL A 6 10.12 -9.07 -29.52
N TRP A 7 11.42 -8.84 -29.43
CA TRP A 7 12.31 -9.61 -28.56
C TRP A 7 12.23 -9.05 -27.15
N ILE A 8 11.65 -9.83 -26.23
CA ILE A 8 11.52 -9.48 -24.81
C ILE A 8 12.41 -10.42 -24.01
N ASN A 9 13.14 -9.89 -23.04
CA ASN A 9 13.91 -10.70 -22.10
C ASN A 9 12.99 -11.75 -21.42
N PRO A 10 13.40 -13.03 -21.31
CA PRO A 10 12.55 -14.08 -20.72
C PRO A 10 12.03 -13.75 -19.30
N LYS A 11 12.83 -13.07 -18.48
CA LYS A 11 12.43 -12.63 -17.13
C LYS A 11 11.32 -11.58 -17.19
N ILE A 12 11.41 -10.64 -18.13
CA ILE A 12 10.39 -9.59 -18.35
C ILE A 12 9.12 -10.22 -18.93
N TYR A 13 9.25 -11.17 -19.86
CA TYR A 13 8.11 -11.87 -20.44
C TYR A 13 7.31 -12.64 -19.38
N LYS A 14 7.97 -13.28 -18.42
CA LYS A 14 7.30 -13.97 -17.30
C LYS A 14 6.46 -13.01 -16.43
N TYR A 15 6.97 -11.82 -16.14
CA TYR A 15 6.20 -10.77 -15.46
C TYR A 15 4.99 -10.32 -16.28
N LEU A 16 5.15 -10.24 -17.60
CA LEU A 16 4.07 -9.93 -18.53
C LEU A 16 2.99 -11.02 -18.54
N GLU A 17 3.36 -12.28 -18.48
CA GLU A 17 2.42 -13.41 -18.38
C GLU A 17 1.65 -13.41 -17.05
N GLU A 18 2.34 -13.16 -15.93
CA GLU A 18 1.71 -13.04 -14.61
C GLU A 18 0.70 -11.88 -14.59
N LEU A 19 1.08 -10.73 -15.16
CA LEU A 19 0.21 -9.55 -15.27
C LEU A 19 -1.00 -9.81 -16.19
N ALA A 20 -0.78 -10.47 -17.32
CA ALA A 20 -1.83 -10.81 -18.27
C ALA A 20 -2.85 -11.76 -17.63
N LYS A 21 -2.37 -12.77 -16.89
CA LYS A 21 -3.21 -13.70 -16.14
C LYS A 21 -4.04 -12.97 -15.09
N PHE A 22 -3.44 -12.04 -14.34
CA PHE A 22 -4.15 -11.25 -13.35
C PHE A 22 -5.30 -10.43 -13.97
N PHE A 23 -5.05 -9.77 -15.09
CA PHE A 23 -6.08 -8.99 -15.80
C PHE A 23 -7.03 -9.84 -16.64
N ASN A 24 -6.90 -11.16 -16.62
CA ASN A 24 -7.66 -12.08 -17.48
C ASN A 24 -7.55 -11.71 -18.97
N LYS A 25 -6.33 -11.42 -19.43
CA LYS A 25 -5.98 -11.00 -20.80
C LYS A 25 -4.89 -11.91 -21.39
N LYS A 26 -4.72 -11.86 -22.71
CA LYS A 26 -3.57 -12.48 -23.39
C LYS A 26 -2.34 -11.55 -23.31
N PRO A 27 -1.11 -12.08 -23.17
CA PRO A 27 0.11 -11.26 -23.07
C PRO A 27 0.29 -10.26 -24.22
N ASN A 28 0.01 -10.65 -25.46
CA ASN A 28 0.10 -9.77 -26.62
C ASN A 28 -0.84 -8.54 -26.56
N ARG A 29 -2.05 -8.70 -26.01
CA ARG A 29 -2.99 -7.60 -25.81
C ARG A 29 -2.49 -6.63 -24.74
N LEU A 30 -1.89 -7.17 -23.68
CA LEU A 30 -1.31 -6.38 -22.61
C LEU A 30 -0.03 -5.64 -23.06
N ILE A 31 0.83 -6.25 -23.88
CA ILE A 31 2.01 -5.59 -24.48
C ILE A 31 1.58 -4.36 -25.28
N LYS A 32 0.53 -4.49 -26.09
CA LYS A 32 -0.01 -3.37 -26.87
C LYS A 32 -0.44 -2.22 -25.94
N GLU A 33 -1.20 -2.52 -24.90
CA GLU A 33 -1.65 -1.53 -23.91
C GLU A 33 -0.46 -0.86 -23.18
N ILE A 34 0.57 -1.62 -22.80
CA ILE A 34 1.79 -1.08 -22.15
C ILE A 34 2.55 -0.12 -23.07
N ILE A 35 2.72 -0.48 -24.35
CA ILE A 35 3.42 0.35 -25.34
C ILE A 35 2.64 1.63 -25.61
N GLU A 36 1.32 1.53 -25.71
CA GLU A 36 0.44 2.68 -25.91
C GLU A 36 0.48 3.65 -24.70
N ASP A 37 0.67 3.12 -23.48
CA ASP A 37 0.69 3.90 -22.23
C ASP A 37 2.08 4.37 -21.74
N LYS A 38 3.16 4.16 -22.52
CA LYS A 38 4.53 4.68 -22.27
C LYS A 38 5.09 4.43 -20.84
N VAL A 39 4.99 3.21 -20.33
CA VAL A 39 5.51 2.89 -18.98
C VAL A 39 7.03 2.68 -18.99
N LEU A 40 7.80 3.57 -18.36
CA LEU A 40 9.22 3.38 -18.05
C LEU A 40 9.38 2.68 -16.71
N ILE A 41 10.14 1.57 -16.67
CA ILE A 41 10.45 0.81 -15.45
C ILE A 41 11.98 0.74 -15.33
N GLU A 42 12.61 1.81 -14.83
CA GLU A 42 14.02 1.79 -14.41
C GLU A 42 14.09 2.12 -12.91
N GLY A 43 14.93 1.40 -12.16
CA GLY A 43 15.19 1.69 -10.73
C GLY A 43 14.19 1.14 -9.70
N ILE A 44 13.15 0.41 -10.10
CA ILE A 44 12.08 -0.10 -9.20
C ILE A 44 12.40 -1.47 -8.56
N GLU A 45 13.41 -2.19 -9.02
CA GLU A 45 13.61 -3.61 -8.72
C GLU A 45 13.70 -3.95 -7.23
N ASN A 46 14.41 -3.13 -6.46
CA ASN A 46 14.56 -3.32 -5.00
C ASN A 46 13.24 -3.10 -4.26
N TYR A 47 12.48 -2.07 -4.63
CA TYR A 47 11.16 -1.81 -4.04
C TYR A 47 10.15 -2.88 -4.46
N TYR A 48 10.21 -3.33 -5.71
CA TYR A 48 9.32 -4.37 -6.21
C TYR A 48 9.54 -5.71 -5.51
N ALA A 49 10.78 -6.08 -5.18
CA ALA A 49 11.06 -7.29 -4.41
C ALA A 49 10.28 -7.30 -3.08
N VAL A 50 10.32 -6.19 -2.34
CA VAL A 50 9.58 -6.01 -1.07
C VAL A 50 8.08 -6.07 -1.30
N VAL A 51 7.57 -5.29 -2.27
CA VAL A 51 6.14 -5.22 -2.57
C VAL A 51 5.59 -6.57 -3.02
N ARG A 52 6.34 -7.32 -3.82
CA ARG A 52 5.96 -8.66 -4.28
C ARG A 52 5.86 -9.64 -3.11
N GLU A 53 6.80 -9.61 -2.17
CA GLU A 53 6.73 -10.45 -0.97
C GLU A 53 5.54 -10.09 -0.07
N LEU A 54 5.28 -8.79 0.12
CA LEU A 54 4.10 -8.32 0.86
C LEU A 54 2.80 -8.72 0.17
N TYR A 55 2.73 -8.60 -1.15
CA TYR A 55 1.55 -9.01 -1.91
C TYR A 55 1.33 -10.51 -1.81
N LYS A 56 2.39 -11.31 -1.89
CA LYS A 56 2.34 -12.76 -1.71
C LYS A 56 1.84 -13.14 -0.32
N TRP A 57 2.33 -12.46 0.73
CA TRP A 57 1.81 -12.64 2.08
C TRP A 57 0.31 -12.30 2.16
N TYR A 58 -0.10 -11.14 1.64
CA TYR A 58 -1.52 -10.75 1.60
C TYR A 58 -2.38 -11.77 0.85
N TYR A 59 -1.88 -12.30 -0.26
CA TYR A 59 -2.60 -13.30 -1.06
C TYR A 59 -2.89 -14.58 -0.26
N TYR A 60 -1.96 -15.05 0.57
CA TYR A 60 -2.11 -16.30 1.31
C TYR A 60 -2.72 -16.15 2.71
N GLU A 61 -2.47 -15.03 3.40
CA GLU A 61 -2.97 -14.77 4.76
C GLU A 61 -4.16 -13.82 4.80
N GLY A 62 -4.46 -13.09 3.72
CA GLY A 62 -5.34 -11.91 3.70
C GLY A 62 -6.69 -12.03 4.41
N ASN A 63 -7.31 -13.22 4.38
CA ASN A 63 -8.60 -13.48 5.02
C ASN A 63 -8.50 -13.81 6.52
N ASN A 64 -7.33 -14.22 7.01
CA ASN A 64 -7.12 -14.57 8.43
C ASN A 64 -6.56 -13.40 9.24
N LEU A 65 -6.10 -12.33 8.58
CA LEU A 65 -5.44 -11.21 9.23
C LEU A 65 -6.45 -10.24 9.82
N SER A 66 -6.26 -9.90 11.10
CA SER A 66 -6.97 -8.76 11.69
C SER A 66 -6.68 -7.49 10.90
N ASN A 67 -7.64 -6.56 10.88
CA ASN A 67 -7.45 -5.28 10.19
C ASN A 67 -6.22 -4.54 10.72
N GLU A 68 -6.06 -4.48 12.03
CA GLU A 68 -4.90 -3.84 12.67
C GLU A 68 -3.58 -4.54 12.31
N GLY A 69 -3.53 -5.88 12.37
CA GLY A 69 -2.34 -6.64 12.00
C GLY A 69 -1.91 -6.39 10.55
N PHE A 70 -2.88 -6.35 9.62
CA PHE A 70 -2.61 -6.00 8.24
C PHE A 70 -2.00 -4.60 8.12
N ILE A 71 -2.67 -3.60 8.68
CA ILE A 71 -2.26 -2.19 8.58
C ILE A 71 -0.86 -2.02 9.20
N ARG A 72 -0.61 -2.55 10.39
CA ARG A 72 0.68 -2.42 11.08
C ARG A 72 1.83 -3.01 10.26
N ARG A 73 1.61 -4.11 9.54
CA ARG A 73 2.65 -4.66 8.65
C ARG A 73 2.92 -3.75 7.47
N ILE A 74 1.88 -3.26 6.81
CA ILE A 74 2.02 -2.31 5.70
C ILE A 74 2.74 -1.05 6.18
N LEU A 75 2.45 -0.59 7.39
CA LEU A 75 2.96 0.67 7.93
C LEU A 75 4.39 0.63 8.49
N LYS A 76 5.13 -0.47 8.30
CA LYS A 76 6.56 -0.49 8.63
C LYS A 76 7.37 0.26 7.60
N LYS A 77 8.47 0.87 8.04
CA LYS A 77 9.29 1.80 7.23
C LYS A 77 9.59 1.27 5.82
N ARG A 78 10.24 0.10 5.76
CA ARG A 78 10.64 -0.55 4.50
C ARG A 78 9.45 -0.79 3.57
N ASN A 79 8.30 -1.16 4.13
CA ASN A 79 7.12 -1.55 3.39
C ASN A 79 6.40 -0.33 2.82
N ILE A 80 6.17 0.70 3.65
CA ILE A 80 5.64 1.99 3.21
C ILE A 80 6.51 2.59 2.11
N GLU A 81 7.83 2.70 2.36
CA GLU A 81 8.76 3.31 1.41
C GLU A 81 8.73 2.57 0.08
N SER A 82 8.72 1.24 0.09
CA SER A 82 8.70 0.46 -1.16
C SER A 82 7.38 0.62 -1.93
N ILE A 83 6.24 0.61 -1.22
CA ILE A 83 4.92 0.77 -1.83
C ILE A 83 4.78 2.17 -2.45
N LEU A 84 5.07 3.22 -1.67
CA LEU A 84 4.84 4.60 -2.07
C LEU A 84 5.87 5.10 -3.10
N ASN A 85 7.13 4.64 -3.05
CA ASN A 85 8.09 4.97 -4.12
C ASN A 85 7.70 4.33 -5.45
N ILE A 86 7.11 3.14 -5.48
CA ILE A 86 6.60 2.60 -6.75
C ILE A 86 5.44 3.46 -7.27
N ILE A 87 4.53 3.89 -6.40
CA ILE A 87 3.40 4.75 -6.77
C ILE A 87 3.88 6.13 -7.25
N SER A 88 4.96 6.68 -6.70
CA SER A 88 5.43 8.03 -7.01
C SER A 88 5.90 8.21 -8.45
N PHE A 89 6.20 7.12 -9.17
CA PHE A 89 6.51 7.12 -10.60
C PHE A 89 5.27 7.23 -11.52
N HIS A 90 4.06 7.25 -10.95
CA HIS A 90 2.80 7.25 -11.70
C HIS A 90 1.90 8.41 -11.29
N ASP A 91 2.02 9.55 -11.97
CA ASP A 91 1.39 10.83 -11.59
C ASP A 91 -0.14 10.74 -11.44
N ASP A 92 -0.82 9.98 -12.29
CA ASP A 92 -2.28 9.78 -12.26
C ASP A 92 -2.77 9.22 -10.92
N ILE A 93 -2.03 8.26 -10.36
CA ILE A 93 -2.40 7.61 -9.09
C ILE A 93 -1.79 8.36 -7.91
N LYS A 94 -0.58 8.88 -8.08
CA LYS A 94 0.18 9.64 -7.08
C LYS A 94 -0.62 10.82 -6.56
N SER A 95 -1.18 11.64 -7.45
CA SER A 95 -1.95 12.83 -7.06
C SER A 95 -3.17 12.47 -6.21
N ILE A 96 -3.92 11.42 -6.60
CA ILE A 96 -5.11 10.98 -5.88
C ILE A 96 -4.74 10.37 -4.52
N LEU A 97 -3.74 9.49 -4.47
CA LEU A 97 -3.30 8.86 -3.23
C LEU A 97 -2.66 9.86 -2.25
N LYS A 98 -2.00 10.90 -2.76
CA LYS A 98 -1.53 12.04 -1.95
C LYS A 98 -2.72 12.76 -1.31
N THR A 99 -3.75 13.09 -2.09
CA THR A 99 -4.97 13.74 -1.59
C THR A 99 -5.67 12.89 -0.52
N LEU A 100 -5.80 11.59 -0.74
CA LEU A 100 -6.29 10.65 0.27
C LEU A 100 -5.45 10.70 1.56
N GLY A 101 -4.13 10.79 1.43
CA GLY A 101 -3.21 10.95 2.55
C GLY A 101 -3.50 12.21 3.38
N ILE A 102 -3.71 13.36 2.72
CA ILE A 102 -4.08 14.62 3.38
C ILE A 102 -5.39 14.47 4.15
N LEU A 103 -6.41 13.90 3.51
CA LEU A 103 -7.72 13.70 4.13
C LEU A 103 -7.64 12.78 5.35
N MET A 104 -6.87 11.69 5.26
CA MET A 104 -6.63 10.78 6.39
C MET A 104 -5.93 11.48 7.55
N LEU A 105 -4.90 12.27 7.25
CA LEU A 105 -4.15 13.04 8.23
C LEU A 105 -5.06 14.03 8.98
N ILE A 106 -5.84 14.84 8.25
CA ILE A 106 -6.76 15.80 8.87
C ILE A 106 -7.84 15.10 9.71
N VAL A 107 -8.44 14.03 9.17
CA VAL A 107 -9.49 13.28 9.88
C VAL A 107 -8.94 12.62 11.15
N SER A 108 -7.71 12.08 11.11
CA SER A 108 -7.07 11.51 12.30
C SER A 108 -6.81 12.55 13.39
N LEU A 109 -6.26 13.72 13.02
CA LEU A 109 -5.97 14.80 13.97
C LEU A 109 -7.24 15.32 14.64
N LYS A 110 -8.27 15.63 13.85
CA LYS A 110 -9.55 16.14 14.36
C LYS A 110 -10.25 15.12 15.27
N SER A 111 -10.24 13.84 14.90
CA SER A 111 -10.78 12.77 15.75
C SER A 111 -10.01 12.67 17.07
N TYR A 112 -8.67 12.69 17.00
CA TYR A 112 -7.81 12.58 18.18
C TYR A 112 -7.97 13.77 19.14
N ALA A 113 -8.25 14.96 18.59
CA ALA A 113 -8.60 16.17 19.35
C ALA A 113 -10.00 16.11 19.99
N GLY A 114 -10.79 15.07 19.73
CA GLY A 114 -12.15 14.91 20.27
C GLY A 114 -13.20 15.78 19.57
N LEU A 115 -12.93 16.28 18.36
CA LEU A 115 -13.93 17.04 17.61
C LEU A 115 -15.07 16.11 17.14
N PRO A 116 -16.34 16.54 17.22
CA PRO A 116 -17.48 15.76 16.73
C PRO A 116 -17.36 15.41 15.25
N GLU A 117 -17.72 14.17 14.87
CA GLU A 117 -17.57 13.69 13.49
C GLU A 117 -18.39 14.48 12.48
N GLU A 118 -19.53 15.03 12.89
CA GLU A 118 -20.40 15.88 12.07
C GLU A 118 -19.64 17.07 11.48
N ASN A 119 -18.66 17.60 12.22
CA ASN A 119 -17.83 18.73 11.80
C ASN A 119 -16.86 18.40 10.65
N PHE A 120 -16.70 17.12 10.30
CA PHE A 120 -15.82 16.67 9.22
C PHE A 120 -16.37 15.47 8.42
N ALA A 121 -17.69 15.24 8.46
CA ALA A 121 -18.35 14.17 7.72
C ALA A 121 -18.09 14.27 6.20
N THR A 122 -18.10 15.48 5.65
CA THR A 122 -17.81 15.74 4.23
C THR A 122 -16.40 15.26 3.82
N LEU A 123 -15.40 15.41 4.70
CA LEU A 123 -14.05 14.92 4.41
C LEU A 123 -14.01 13.38 4.35
N LYS A 124 -14.83 12.70 5.15
CA LYS A 124 -14.97 11.24 5.08
C LYS A 124 -15.63 10.80 3.77
N LEU A 125 -16.63 11.52 3.28
CA LEU A 125 -17.32 11.22 2.02
C LEU A 125 -16.39 11.39 0.81
N ILE A 126 -15.69 12.53 0.69
CA ILE A 126 -14.72 12.77 -0.38
C ILE A 126 -13.65 11.67 -0.41
N LYS A 127 -13.20 11.21 0.77
CA LYS A 127 -12.25 10.10 0.88
C LYS A 127 -12.80 8.80 0.27
N TYR A 128 -14.10 8.53 0.37
CA TYR A 128 -14.69 7.32 -0.19
C TYR A 128 -14.80 7.38 -1.71
N ASP A 129 -15.19 8.53 -2.26
CA ASP A 129 -15.26 8.73 -3.71
C ASP A 129 -13.87 8.55 -4.35
N LEU A 130 -12.84 9.17 -3.75
CA LEU A 130 -11.46 9.04 -4.25
C LEU A 130 -10.92 7.60 -4.16
N ILE A 131 -11.34 6.80 -3.18
CA ILE A 131 -10.94 5.38 -3.09
C ILE A 131 -11.51 4.61 -4.28
N GLU A 132 -12.77 4.83 -4.64
CA GLU A 132 -13.41 4.17 -5.78
C GLU A 132 -12.78 4.63 -7.10
N ASP A 133 -12.50 5.93 -7.26
CA ASP A 133 -11.81 6.47 -8.44
C ASP A 133 -10.47 5.79 -8.67
N VAL A 134 -9.64 5.67 -7.62
CA VAL A 134 -8.33 5.00 -7.74
C VAL A 134 -8.51 3.54 -8.13
N LYS A 135 -9.48 2.81 -7.58
CA LYS A 135 -9.72 1.39 -7.95
C LYS A 135 -9.94 1.24 -9.45
N HIS A 136 -10.64 2.17 -10.09
CA HIS A 136 -10.93 2.13 -11.53
C HIS A 136 -9.78 2.52 -12.45
N VAL A 137 -8.71 3.17 -11.94
CA VAL A 137 -7.51 3.48 -12.74
C VAL A 137 -6.88 2.17 -13.23
N LYS A 138 -6.82 1.99 -14.55
CA LYS A 138 -6.18 0.81 -15.15
C LYS A 138 -4.67 0.88 -14.92
N VAL A 139 -4.09 -0.24 -14.52
CA VAL A 139 -2.66 -0.36 -14.25
C VAL A 139 -2.09 -1.40 -15.19
N TYR A 140 -0.94 -1.14 -15.79
CA TYR A 140 -0.30 -2.08 -16.72
C TYR A 140 1.15 -2.41 -16.33
N SER A 141 1.50 -2.23 -15.05
CA SER A 141 2.75 -2.73 -14.47
C SER A 141 2.46 -3.53 -13.19
N LEU A 142 3.10 -4.70 -13.04
CA LEU A 142 2.98 -5.50 -11.80
C LEU A 142 3.40 -4.74 -10.54
N PRO A 143 4.54 -4.00 -10.55
CA PRO A 143 4.94 -3.25 -9.36
C PRO A 143 3.84 -2.29 -8.90
N LEU A 144 3.30 -1.47 -9.81
CA LEU A 144 2.25 -0.51 -9.47
C LEU A 144 0.97 -1.22 -9.05
N LEU A 145 0.60 -2.32 -9.71
CA LEU A 145 -0.62 -3.05 -9.40
C LEU A 145 -0.58 -3.58 -7.97
N TYR A 146 0.52 -4.20 -7.57
CA TYR A 146 0.69 -4.73 -6.21
C TYR A 146 0.75 -3.62 -5.17
N SER A 147 1.52 -2.56 -5.44
CA SER A 147 1.59 -1.39 -4.56
C SER A 147 0.22 -0.73 -4.36
N LYS A 148 -0.50 -0.48 -5.46
CA LYS A 148 -1.86 0.08 -5.45
C LYS A 148 -2.80 -0.81 -4.64
N THR A 149 -2.78 -2.12 -4.86
CA THR A 149 -3.66 -3.07 -4.16
C THR A 149 -3.39 -3.07 -2.66
N LEU A 150 -2.13 -3.19 -2.25
CA LEU A 150 -1.74 -3.18 -0.83
C LEU A 150 -2.09 -1.86 -0.15
N TRP A 151 -1.82 -0.74 -0.81
CA TRP A 151 -2.07 0.59 -0.26
C TRP A 151 -3.56 0.89 -0.11
N ILE A 152 -4.36 0.64 -1.16
CA ILE A 152 -5.82 0.83 -1.10
C ILE A 152 -6.43 -0.07 -0.02
N ARG A 153 -6.01 -1.34 0.07
CA ARG A 153 -6.51 -2.24 1.10
C ARG A 153 -6.15 -1.78 2.52
N CYS A 154 -4.98 -1.16 2.69
CA CYS A 154 -4.58 -0.54 3.96
C CYS A 154 -5.54 0.58 4.35
N ILE A 155 -5.85 1.49 3.40
CA ILE A 155 -6.78 2.60 3.61
C ILE A 155 -8.20 2.08 3.95
N GLU A 156 -8.68 1.05 3.24
CA GLU A 156 -9.97 0.42 3.51
C GLU A 156 -10.05 -0.16 4.92
N LYS A 157 -9.02 -0.90 5.34
CA LYS A 157 -8.98 -1.48 6.69
C LYS A 157 -8.90 -0.40 7.78
N ILE A 158 -8.20 0.71 7.53
CA ILE A 158 -8.19 1.87 8.43
C ILE A 158 -9.60 2.47 8.52
N ARG A 159 -10.32 2.59 7.40
CA ARG A 159 -11.72 3.03 7.38
C ARG A 159 -12.60 2.10 8.21
N GLU A 160 -12.47 0.79 8.06
CA GLU A 160 -13.23 -0.19 8.83
C GLU A 160 -12.98 -0.03 10.35
N LEU A 161 -11.72 0.13 10.77
CA LEU A 161 -11.36 0.40 12.17
C LEU A 161 -11.94 1.72 12.69
N SER A 162 -11.96 2.77 11.85
CA SER A 162 -12.56 4.06 12.18
C SER A 162 -14.07 3.94 12.39
N MET A 163 -14.77 3.22 11.51
CA MET A 163 -16.22 3.00 11.63
C MET A 163 -16.58 2.18 12.87
N SER A 164 -15.76 1.20 13.23
CA SER A 164 -15.97 0.41 14.46
C SER A 164 -15.48 1.10 15.73
N LYS A 165 -14.94 2.33 15.62
CA LYS A 165 -14.34 3.09 16.73
C LYS A 165 -13.29 2.28 17.50
N SER A 166 -12.53 1.47 16.78
CA SER A 166 -11.45 0.67 17.37
C SER A 166 -10.38 1.56 17.96
N LYS A 167 -9.80 1.18 19.11
CA LYS A 167 -8.72 1.97 19.73
C LYS A 167 -7.55 2.17 18.75
N ASN A 168 -6.97 3.37 18.73
CA ASN A 168 -5.76 3.73 17.98
C ASN A 168 -5.89 3.78 16.45
N TRP A 169 -7.09 3.78 15.87
CA TRP A 169 -7.22 3.91 14.41
C TRP A 169 -6.67 5.26 13.93
N GLU A 170 -6.73 6.30 14.75
CA GLU A 170 -6.21 7.64 14.46
C GLU A 170 -4.71 7.61 14.20
N SER A 171 -3.92 6.89 15.00
CA SER A 171 -2.46 6.83 14.80
C SER A 171 -2.07 6.00 13.59
N LEU A 172 -2.84 4.99 13.24
CA LEU A 172 -2.67 4.25 11.99
C LEU A 172 -3.01 5.13 10.78
N ALA A 173 -4.13 5.86 10.83
CA ALA A 173 -4.56 6.80 9.80
C ALA A 173 -3.57 7.95 9.62
N PHE A 174 -3.08 8.51 10.72
CA PHE A 174 -2.07 9.57 10.74
C PHE A 174 -0.77 9.08 10.11
N THR A 175 -0.27 7.91 10.52
CA THR A 175 0.97 7.31 9.98
C THR A 175 0.87 7.08 8.48
N ALA A 176 -0.23 6.47 8.01
CA ALA A 176 -0.48 6.24 6.60
C ALA A 176 -0.59 7.56 5.82
N GLY A 177 -1.34 8.52 6.37
CA GLY A 177 -1.59 9.82 5.77
C GLY A 177 -0.30 10.64 5.63
N LEU A 178 0.47 10.78 6.70
CA LEU A 178 1.71 11.55 6.70
C LEU A 178 2.70 10.98 5.68
N HIS A 179 2.92 9.66 5.67
CA HIS A 179 3.85 9.05 4.71
C HIS A 179 3.38 9.15 3.26
N ALA A 180 2.07 9.03 2.99
CA ALA A 180 1.54 9.29 1.65
C ALA A 180 1.88 10.71 1.19
N VAL A 181 1.67 11.71 2.06
CA VAL A 181 1.94 13.11 1.70
C VAL A 181 3.43 13.37 1.56
N THR A 182 4.27 12.85 2.46
CA THR A 182 5.71 13.10 2.39
C THR A 182 6.37 12.43 1.19
N ILE A 183 6.06 11.16 0.90
CA ILE A 183 6.71 10.42 -0.19
C ILE A 183 6.13 10.80 -1.56
N LEU A 184 4.79 10.85 -1.68
CA LEU A 184 4.16 11.17 -2.97
C LEU A 184 4.18 12.67 -3.27
N GLY A 185 4.18 13.50 -2.23
CA GLY A 185 4.24 14.95 -2.34
C GLY A 185 5.65 15.53 -2.32
N GLN A 186 6.65 14.75 -1.90
CA GLN A 186 8.02 15.21 -1.65
C GLN A 186 8.07 16.38 -0.65
N GLU A 187 7.19 16.34 0.35
CA GLU A 187 7.07 17.36 1.40
C GLU A 187 7.66 16.82 2.71
N THR A 188 8.22 17.68 3.56
CA THR A 188 8.62 17.30 4.92
C THR A 188 7.41 17.35 5.87
N PRO A 189 7.45 16.64 7.01
CA PRO A 189 6.41 16.76 8.04
C PRO A 189 6.18 18.22 8.49
N GLU A 190 7.25 19.01 8.60
CA GLU A 190 7.18 20.43 8.97
C GLU A 190 6.49 21.27 7.89
N GLU A 191 6.82 21.04 6.61
CA GLU A 191 6.15 21.71 5.50
C GLU A 191 4.65 21.41 5.47
N ILE A 192 4.27 20.15 5.71
CA ILE A 192 2.87 19.73 5.81
C ILE A 192 2.18 20.46 6.96
N TYR A 193 2.80 20.46 8.14
CA TYR A 193 2.26 21.11 9.34
C TYR A 193 1.96 22.59 9.11
N VAL A 194 2.90 23.31 8.51
CA VAL A 194 2.77 24.74 8.20
C VAL A 194 1.73 24.97 7.08
N LYS A 195 1.81 24.19 5.99
CA LYS A 195 0.96 24.37 4.80
C LYS A 195 -0.52 24.18 5.10
N TYR A 196 -0.87 23.21 5.95
CA TYR A 196 -2.26 22.97 6.36
C TYR A 196 -2.66 23.74 7.62
N LYS A 197 -1.83 24.66 8.10
CA LYS A 197 -2.10 25.54 9.26
C LYS A 197 -2.55 24.76 10.49
N LEU A 198 -1.84 23.68 10.83
CA LEU A 198 -2.22 22.75 11.91
C LEU A 198 -1.83 23.23 13.31
N ASN A 199 -1.56 24.53 13.48
CA ASN A 199 -1.09 25.14 14.72
C ASN A 199 -2.03 24.89 15.92
N GLU A 200 -3.34 24.81 15.66
CA GLU A 200 -4.35 24.54 16.70
C GLU A 200 -4.34 23.08 17.20
N PHE A 201 -3.61 22.18 16.52
CA PHE A 201 -3.49 20.76 16.84
C PHE A 201 -2.05 20.35 17.21
N GLU A 202 -1.21 21.30 17.65
CA GLU A 202 0.22 21.05 17.93
C GLU A 202 0.44 19.87 18.89
N ARG A 203 -0.36 19.79 19.96
CA ARG A 203 -0.26 18.72 20.95
C ARG A 203 -0.58 17.36 20.32
N GLU A 204 -1.71 17.27 19.62
CA GLU A 204 -2.18 16.06 18.96
C GLU A 204 -1.21 15.60 17.87
N TRP A 205 -0.68 16.54 17.08
CA TRP A 205 0.35 16.28 16.09
C TRP A 205 1.59 15.64 16.72
N ASN A 206 2.13 16.25 17.77
CA ASN A 206 3.33 15.75 18.45
C ASN A 206 3.14 14.37 19.07
N ASP A 207 1.96 14.10 19.63
CA ASP A 207 1.64 12.78 20.20
C ASP A 207 1.45 11.71 19.11
N LEU A 208 0.79 12.04 18.00
CA LEU A 208 0.63 11.14 16.87
C LEU A 208 1.97 10.85 16.16
N ILE A 209 2.89 11.83 16.08
CA ILE A 209 4.25 11.62 15.58
C ILE A 209 5.01 10.61 16.46
N LYS A 210 4.92 10.73 17.79
CA LYS A 210 5.54 9.74 18.70
C LYS A 210 4.98 8.33 18.49
N GLN A 211 3.67 8.21 18.27
CA GLN A 211 3.04 6.92 17.98
C GLN A 211 3.46 6.37 16.61
N MET A 212 3.51 7.22 15.59
CA MET A 212 3.98 6.88 14.25
C MET A 212 5.39 6.30 14.29
N ILE A 213 6.33 6.96 14.97
CA ILE A 213 7.72 6.49 15.10
C ILE A 213 7.75 5.07 15.68
N LYS A 214 6.92 4.77 16.68
CA LYS A 214 6.83 3.42 17.27
C LYS A 214 6.25 2.39 16.28
N ILE A 215 5.24 2.76 15.49
CA ILE A 215 4.63 1.88 14.48
C ILE A 215 5.65 1.53 13.40
N VAL A 216 6.31 2.56 12.85
CA VAL A 216 7.17 2.47 11.67
C VAL A 216 8.48 1.71 11.97
N ASN A 217 9.00 1.85 13.19
CA ASN A 217 10.26 1.24 13.62
C ASN A 217 10.09 -0.12 14.34
N LYS A 218 8.88 -0.66 14.46
CA LYS A 218 8.68 -1.98 15.06
C LYS A 218 9.32 -3.06 14.16
N GLU A 219 10.31 -3.78 14.70
CA GLU A 219 11.04 -4.80 13.95
C GLU A 219 10.13 -5.92 13.42
N GLU A 220 10.40 -6.37 12.19
CA GLU A 220 9.79 -7.58 11.64
C GLU A 220 10.58 -8.80 12.08
N LYS A 221 9.86 -9.84 12.49
CA LYS A 221 10.46 -11.16 12.66
C LYS A 221 9.79 -12.11 11.69
N LEU A 222 10.35 -12.12 10.48
CA LEU A 222 9.81 -12.88 9.36
C LEU A 222 10.10 -14.38 9.50
N ILE A 223 9.04 -15.18 9.40
CA ILE A 223 9.11 -16.64 9.39
C ILE A 223 8.58 -17.19 8.06
N PRO A 224 9.27 -18.17 7.45
CA PRO A 224 8.78 -18.82 6.24
C PRO A 224 7.59 -19.74 6.57
N LYS A 225 6.49 -19.58 5.83
CA LYS A 225 5.28 -20.41 5.89
C LYS A 225 4.96 -21.02 4.54
N CYS A 226 4.40 -22.21 4.55
CA CYS A 226 3.93 -22.89 3.34
C CYS A 226 2.65 -22.24 2.81
N ALA A 227 2.62 -21.90 1.52
CA ALA A 227 1.44 -21.33 0.86
C ALA A 227 0.19 -22.23 0.91
N LEU A 228 0.38 -23.55 1.01
CA LEU A 228 -0.72 -24.53 1.02
C LEU A 228 -1.23 -24.83 2.43
N CYS A 229 -0.37 -25.34 3.31
CA CYS A 229 -0.78 -25.78 4.65
C CYS A 229 -0.49 -24.76 5.75
N ARG A 230 0.13 -23.62 5.44
CA ARG A 230 0.45 -22.51 6.37
C ARG A 230 1.40 -22.85 7.54
N ASN A 231 1.89 -24.08 7.59
CA ASN A 231 2.90 -24.49 8.57
C ASN A 231 4.23 -23.76 8.34
N ILE A 232 4.96 -23.52 9.43
CA ILE A 232 6.33 -23.01 9.39
C ILE A 232 7.22 -24.02 8.67
N VAL A 233 8.04 -23.53 7.74
CA VAL A 233 8.92 -24.37 6.91
C VAL A 233 10.37 -24.20 7.33
N SER A 234 11.05 -25.30 7.63
CA SER A 234 12.50 -25.36 7.86
C SER A 234 13.18 -26.00 6.64
N GLY A 235 13.31 -25.26 5.53
CA GLY A 235 13.96 -25.72 4.28
C GLY A 235 13.25 -25.28 3.00
N GLU A 236 13.62 -25.88 1.87
CA GLU A 236 13.08 -25.52 0.54
C GLU A 236 11.70 -26.13 0.23
N LYS A 237 11.28 -27.17 0.96
CA LYS A 237 10.00 -27.86 0.76
C LYS A 237 9.26 -28.06 2.07
N CYS A 238 7.94 -27.87 2.01
CA CYS A 238 7.07 -28.20 3.14
C CYS A 238 6.78 -29.71 3.18
N THR A 239 6.44 -30.23 4.36
CA THR A 239 6.01 -31.61 4.59
C THR A 239 4.76 -32.00 3.78
N CYS A 240 3.94 -31.03 3.35
CA CYS A 240 2.81 -31.26 2.44
C CYS A 240 3.20 -31.38 0.96
N GLY A 241 4.49 -31.36 0.62
CA GLY A 241 5.00 -31.48 -0.75
C GLY A 241 5.02 -30.16 -1.54
N ASN A 242 4.38 -29.10 -1.04
CA ASN A 242 4.39 -27.78 -1.67
C ASN A 242 5.75 -27.07 -1.52
N THR A 243 6.19 -26.39 -2.57
CA THR A 243 7.44 -25.60 -2.63
C THR A 243 7.21 -24.11 -2.48
N GLU A 244 5.97 -23.65 -2.62
CA GLU A 244 5.64 -22.23 -2.58
C GLU A 244 5.63 -21.72 -1.13
N ILE A 245 6.55 -20.81 -0.79
CA ILE A 245 6.75 -20.26 0.55
C ILE A 245 6.44 -18.75 0.55
N PHE A 246 5.80 -18.25 1.60
CA PHE A 246 5.64 -16.83 1.88
C PHE A 246 6.14 -16.50 3.28
N TYR A 247 6.48 -15.24 3.55
CA TYR A 247 6.97 -14.81 4.85
C TYR A 247 5.87 -14.16 5.67
N ASP A 248 5.67 -14.64 6.89
CA ASP A 248 4.77 -14.03 7.86
C ASP A 248 5.55 -13.34 8.98
N ASP A 249 4.97 -12.34 9.63
CA ASP A 249 5.62 -11.65 10.75
C ASP A 249 5.00 -12.11 12.07
N ILE A 250 5.79 -12.79 12.91
CA ILE A 250 5.29 -13.31 14.21
C ILE A 250 5.00 -12.21 15.24
N ASN A 251 5.38 -10.96 14.95
CA ASN A 251 5.14 -9.83 15.83
C ASN A 251 3.77 -9.15 15.58
N LEU A 252 2.95 -9.71 14.68
CA LEU A 252 1.56 -9.29 14.38
C LEU A 252 0.54 -10.08 15.18
#